data_AF-A0AAU9FCS4-F1
#
_entry.id   AF-A0AAU9FCS4-F1
#
_cell.length_a   1.000
_cell.length_b   1.000
_cell.length_c   1.000
_cell.angle_alpha   90.00
_cell.angle_beta   90.00
_cell.angle_gamma   90.00
#
_symmetry.space_group_name_H-M   'P 1'
#
loop_
_entity.id
_entity.type
_entity.pdbx_description
1 polymer ?
#
loop_
_entity_poly.entity_id
_entity_poly.type
_entity_poly.pdbx_seq_one_letter_code
_entity_poly.pdbx_strand_id
1 'polypeptide(L)'
;MNNTRSEKTPTSVEKLRPGDIDIIAAFGDSLSAGNGILSNNAMDMINEFRALSFSGGGLENWRRYLTLPNILKIFNPKLYGFSVSNSLVVNHRNSRFNIAEPMIMSRDLPFQARVLIELLRRDQHVDMKRHWKLLTVYVGNNDICSDLCHWDEPQALLDQHASDLRQAFRLLRDNVPRLLINLIVVPNILLTLTTMKEIPFQCFVVHRVGCHCLMNDRLNRTQRSQRMDTLRRWQQVDLDVARLPEFHREDFAIVAHPMLANMTAPRLENGHTDWRFFSHDCFHFSQRGHAIVSNMLWNSMLLPDDRKPRPFTIPGLFESIVCPSEEQPYFVVRPG
;
A
#
# COMPACT_ATOMS: atom_id res chain seq x y z
N MET A 1 -26.21 -8.58 6.09
CA MET A 1 -25.15 -8.39 7.10
C MET A 1 -25.70 -7.41 8.13
N ASN A 2 -26.30 -7.92 9.21
CA ASN A 2 -26.67 -7.06 10.35
C ASN A 2 -25.42 -6.90 11.24
N ASN A 3 -25.26 -5.74 11.90
CA ASN A 3 -24.23 -5.48 12.92
C ASN A 3 -22.76 -5.25 12.45
N THR A 4 -22.53 -4.86 11.19
CA THR A 4 -21.19 -4.59 10.63
C THR A 4 -20.55 -3.27 11.06
N ARG A 5 -21.38 -2.33 11.53
CA ARG A 5 -21.02 -1.03 12.09
C ARG A 5 -21.46 -0.98 13.55
N SER A 6 -20.68 -0.36 14.40
CA SER A 6 -21.00 -0.23 15.82
C SER A 6 -22.20 0.70 16.02
N GLU A 7 -23.08 0.37 16.98
CA GLU A 7 -24.25 1.22 17.31
C GLU A 7 -23.84 2.63 17.77
N LYS A 8 -22.72 2.71 18.50
CA LYS A 8 -22.08 3.95 18.89
C LYS A 8 -20.69 4.00 18.27
N THR A 9 -20.32 5.13 17.70
CA THR A 9 -18.97 5.32 17.12
C THR A 9 -17.92 5.07 18.22
N PRO A 10 -17.00 4.11 18.02
CA PRO A 10 -15.99 3.80 19.03
C PRO A 10 -15.02 4.97 19.22
N THR A 11 -14.48 5.12 20.43
CA THR A 11 -13.38 6.07 20.72
C THR A 11 -12.02 5.42 20.54
N SER A 12 -11.94 4.11 20.79
CA SER A 12 -10.72 3.31 20.68
C SER A 12 -10.60 2.64 19.31
N VAL A 13 -9.39 2.71 18.75
CA VAL A 13 -8.97 2.07 17.51
C VAL A 13 -9.06 0.54 17.59
N GLU A 14 -8.96 -0.05 18.79
CA GLU A 14 -9.09 -1.50 19.02
C GLU A 14 -10.52 -2.01 18.93
N LYS A 15 -11.51 -1.10 18.97
CA LYS A 15 -12.93 -1.44 18.87
C LYS A 15 -13.50 -1.09 17.49
N LEU A 16 -12.65 -0.87 16.50
CA LEU A 16 -13.07 -0.55 15.14
C LEU A 16 -13.57 -1.77 14.40
N ARG A 17 -14.85 -1.77 14.06
CA ARG A 17 -15.41 -2.69 13.07
C ARG A 17 -15.21 -2.12 11.67
N PRO A 18 -15.21 -2.96 10.61
CA PRO A 18 -15.09 -2.44 9.25
C PRO A 18 -16.14 -1.40 8.86
N GLY A 19 -17.37 -1.49 9.39
CA GLY A 19 -18.42 -0.51 9.12
C GLY A 19 -18.24 0.84 9.83
N ASP A 20 -17.32 0.93 10.80
CA ASP A 20 -17.03 2.17 11.53
C ASP A 20 -16.11 3.12 10.73
N ILE A 21 -15.44 2.63 9.69
CA ILE A 21 -14.62 3.48 8.82
C ILE A 21 -15.54 4.36 7.97
N ASP A 22 -15.42 5.67 8.15
CA ASP A 22 -16.19 6.67 7.42
C ASP A 22 -15.43 7.19 6.20
N ILE A 23 -14.13 7.43 6.38
CA ILE A 23 -13.26 8.03 5.37
C ILE A 23 -12.12 7.07 5.03
N ILE A 24 -11.89 6.85 3.74
CA ILE A 24 -10.70 6.15 3.24
C ILE A 24 -9.79 7.12 2.49
N ALA A 25 -8.48 6.97 2.68
CA ALA A 25 -7.45 7.76 2.03
C ALA A 25 -6.26 6.87 1.62
N ALA A 26 -5.44 7.34 0.69
CA ALA A 26 -4.24 6.63 0.26
C ALA A 26 -3.08 7.60 -0.01
N PHE A 27 -1.90 7.25 0.53
CA PHE A 27 -0.58 7.83 0.25
C PHE A 27 0.27 6.83 -0.51
N GLY A 28 1.28 7.35 -1.17
CA GLY A 28 2.28 6.53 -1.79
C GLY A 28 2.72 7.01 -3.15
N ASP A 29 3.23 6.04 -3.89
CA ASP A 29 3.76 6.23 -5.23
C ASP A 29 2.75 5.87 -6.34
N SER A 30 3.26 5.63 -7.55
CA SER A 30 2.51 5.24 -8.73
C SER A 30 1.68 3.96 -8.55
N LEU A 31 2.04 3.03 -7.65
CA LEU A 31 1.24 1.84 -7.37
C LEU A 31 -0.06 2.21 -6.64
N SER A 32 -0.01 3.14 -5.68
CA SER A 32 -1.23 3.64 -5.01
C SER A 32 -2.05 4.58 -5.90
N ALA A 33 -1.40 5.29 -6.83
CA ALA A 33 -2.08 6.07 -7.88
C ALA A 33 -2.72 5.19 -8.97
N GLY A 34 -2.37 3.89 -9.03
CA GLY A 34 -2.89 2.98 -10.03
C GLY A 34 -2.35 3.26 -11.43
N ASN A 35 -1.07 3.61 -11.55
CA ASN A 35 -0.45 3.79 -12.85
C ASN A 35 -0.55 2.51 -13.67
N GLY A 36 -1.05 2.64 -14.89
CA GLY A 36 -0.97 1.56 -15.85
C GLY A 36 -1.89 0.36 -15.62
N ILE A 37 -2.82 0.36 -14.66
CA ILE A 37 -3.64 -0.82 -14.31
C ILE A 37 -4.27 -1.54 -15.51
N LEU A 38 -4.70 -0.78 -16.52
CA LEU A 38 -5.36 -1.27 -17.73
C LEU A 38 -4.51 -1.09 -19.00
N SER A 39 -3.20 -0.90 -18.86
CA SER A 39 -2.35 -0.64 -20.02
C SER A 39 -2.19 -1.85 -20.91
N ASN A 40 -2.27 -1.64 -22.22
CA ASN A 40 -1.90 -2.63 -23.21
C ASN A 40 -0.62 -2.27 -23.97
N ASN A 41 -0.10 -1.06 -23.76
CA ASN A 41 1.11 -0.54 -24.39
C ASN A 41 1.84 0.47 -23.47
N ALA A 42 3.03 0.91 -23.89
CA ALA A 42 3.86 1.83 -23.11
C ALA A 42 3.23 3.22 -22.89
N MET A 43 2.42 3.72 -23.83
CA MET A 43 1.75 5.03 -23.69
C MET A 43 0.66 5.01 -22.63
N ASP A 44 0.05 3.85 -22.38
CA ASP A 44 -0.96 3.73 -21.32
C ASP A 44 -0.36 3.78 -19.91
N MET A 45 0.98 3.68 -19.77
CA MET A 45 1.66 3.61 -18.48
C MET A 45 1.70 4.95 -17.73
N ILE A 46 1.60 6.06 -18.47
CA ILE A 46 1.49 7.40 -17.86
C ILE A 46 0.09 7.65 -17.27
N ASN A 47 -0.90 6.80 -17.58
CA ASN A 47 -2.26 6.99 -17.11
C ASN A 47 -2.43 6.51 -15.67
N GLU A 48 -3.07 7.35 -14.85
CA GLU A 48 -3.38 7.09 -13.45
C GLU A 48 -4.82 6.55 -13.30
N PHE A 49 -4.95 5.23 -13.16
CA PHE A 49 -6.23 4.54 -12.98
C PHE A 49 -6.63 4.51 -11.49
N ARG A 50 -6.60 5.67 -10.82
CA ARG A 50 -6.80 5.80 -9.37
C ARG A 50 -8.05 5.10 -8.85
N ALA A 51 -9.14 5.11 -9.62
CA ALA A 51 -10.41 4.49 -9.22
C ALA A 51 -10.39 2.95 -9.22
N LEU A 52 -9.32 2.35 -9.74
CA LEU A 52 -9.06 0.92 -9.75
C LEU A 52 -7.91 0.52 -8.80
N SER A 53 -7.24 1.48 -8.15
CA SER A 53 -6.10 1.17 -7.30
C SER A 53 -6.51 0.40 -6.05
N PHE A 54 -5.65 -0.53 -5.62
CA PHE A 54 -5.96 -1.48 -4.56
C PHE A 54 -6.29 -0.81 -3.21
N SER A 55 -5.67 0.34 -2.95
CA SER A 55 -5.73 1.08 -1.68
C SER A 55 -6.78 2.18 -1.65
N GLY A 56 -7.07 2.82 -2.80
CA GLY A 56 -7.90 4.02 -2.86
C GLY A 56 -8.99 4.04 -3.93
N GLY A 57 -9.05 3.03 -4.81
CA GLY A 57 -10.03 2.99 -5.90
C GLY A 57 -11.42 2.54 -5.46
N GLY A 58 -12.47 3.24 -5.88
CA GLY A 58 -13.85 2.90 -5.51
C GLY A 58 -14.82 2.80 -6.69
N LEU A 59 -14.31 2.62 -7.92
CA LEU A 59 -15.15 2.43 -9.10
C LEU A 59 -16.01 1.16 -8.94
N GLU A 60 -17.30 1.27 -9.23
CA GLU A 60 -18.26 0.16 -9.17
C GLU A 60 -18.33 -0.52 -7.79
N ASN A 61 -18.15 -1.84 -7.72
CA ASN A 61 -18.21 -2.63 -6.48
C ASN A 61 -17.21 -3.80 -6.53
N TRP A 62 -17.08 -4.50 -5.40
CA TRP A 62 -16.09 -5.57 -5.21
C TRP A 62 -16.22 -6.74 -6.20
N ARG A 63 -17.42 -6.98 -6.75
CA ARG A 63 -17.65 -8.03 -7.74
C ARG A 63 -17.08 -7.69 -9.12
N ARG A 64 -16.87 -6.40 -9.40
CA ARG A 64 -16.33 -5.93 -10.67
C ARG A 64 -14.87 -5.50 -10.56
N TYR A 65 -14.55 -4.75 -9.51
CA TYR A 65 -13.18 -4.34 -9.19
C TYR A 65 -12.94 -4.57 -7.70
N LEU A 66 -12.11 -5.54 -7.35
CA LEU A 66 -11.78 -5.77 -5.95
C LEU A 66 -10.73 -4.74 -5.51
N THR A 67 -11.14 -3.84 -4.63
CA THR A 67 -10.30 -2.83 -3.99
C THR A 67 -10.65 -2.75 -2.51
N LEU A 68 -9.76 -2.22 -1.66
CA LEU A 68 -10.07 -2.04 -0.25
C LEU A 68 -11.33 -1.16 -0.03
N PRO A 69 -11.51 0.00 -0.71
CA PRO A 69 -12.77 0.75 -0.62
C PRO A 69 -14.00 -0.05 -1.05
N ASN A 70 -13.89 -0.87 -2.11
CA ASN A 70 -15.01 -1.67 -2.59
C ASN A 70 -15.40 -2.79 -1.63
N ILE A 71 -14.45 -3.34 -0.86
CA ILE A 71 -14.73 -4.26 0.25
C ILE A 71 -15.42 -3.50 1.39
N LEU A 72 -14.88 -2.36 1.83
CA LEU A 72 -15.43 -1.58 2.94
C LEU A 72 -16.85 -1.05 2.67
N LYS A 73 -17.20 -0.73 1.41
CA LYS A 73 -18.57 -0.36 1.01
C LYS A 73 -19.63 -1.42 1.35
N ILE A 74 -19.24 -2.69 1.50
CA ILE A 74 -20.13 -3.76 1.96
C ILE A 74 -20.57 -3.50 3.41
N PHE A 75 -19.65 -3.00 4.24
CA PHE A 75 -19.85 -2.78 5.67
C PHE A 75 -20.36 -1.36 5.99
N ASN A 76 -19.96 -0.37 5.20
CA ASN A 76 -20.44 1.00 5.25
C ASN A 76 -20.75 1.54 3.83
N PRO A 77 -22.01 1.51 3.38
CA PRO A 77 -22.40 2.06 2.08
C PRO A 77 -22.20 3.58 1.94
N LYS A 78 -22.00 4.30 3.06
CA LYS A 78 -21.73 5.74 3.10
C LYS A 78 -20.23 6.08 3.17
N LEU A 79 -19.35 5.09 2.98
CA LEU A 79 -17.91 5.31 2.91
C LEU A 79 -17.59 6.44 1.92
N TYR A 80 -16.68 7.33 2.29
CA TYR A 80 -16.26 8.47 1.46
C TYR A 80 -14.73 8.54 1.36
N GLY A 81 -14.21 9.27 0.37
CA GLY A 81 -12.77 9.54 0.22
C GLY A 81 -12.03 8.70 -0.83
N PHE A 82 -12.66 7.66 -1.38
CA PHE A 82 -12.11 6.86 -2.48
C PHE A 82 -12.19 7.57 -3.83
N SER A 83 -11.29 7.21 -4.74
CA SER A 83 -11.31 7.73 -6.11
C SER A 83 -12.46 7.13 -6.93
N VAL A 84 -13.18 7.98 -7.65
CA VAL A 84 -14.39 7.60 -8.40
C VAL A 84 -14.18 7.47 -9.91
N SER A 85 -13.10 8.04 -10.45
CA SER A 85 -12.70 7.87 -11.85
C SER A 85 -11.18 7.88 -12.03
N ASN A 86 -10.72 7.46 -13.20
CA ASN A 86 -9.34 7.69 -13.62
C ASN A 86 -9.11 9.20 -13.69
N SER A 87 -8.08 9.70 -13.02
CA SER A 87 -7.80 11.13 -12.91
C SER A 87 -6.41 11.36 -12.32
N LEU A 88 -5.82 12.50 -12.64
CA LEU A 88 -4.63 13.00 -11.98
C LEU A 88 -4.95 13.43 -10.54
N VAL A 89 -3.94 13.40 -9.66
CA VAL A 89 -4.08 13.77 -8.24
C VAL A 89 -4.73 15.14 -8.02
N VAL A 90 -4.42 16.12 -8.88
CA VAL A 90 -4.92 17.51 -8.81
C VAL A 90 -6.44 17.63 -8.94
N ASN A 91 -7.11 16.64 -9.55
CA ASN A 91 -8.55 16.63 -9.66
C ASN A 91 -9.20 16.00 -8.42
N HIS A 92 -9.20 16.73 -7.31
CA HIS A 92 -9.74 16.27 -6.02
C HIS A 92 -11.24 15.91 -6.04
N ARG A 93 -12.00 16.31 -7.07
CA ARG A 93 -13.39 15.82 -7.25
C ARG A 93 -13.42 14.33 -7.57
N ASN A 94 -12.41 13.86 -8.30
CA ASN A 94 -12.30 12.48 -8.78
C ASN A 94 -11.31 11.66 -7.96
N SER A 95 -10.13 12.21 -7.63
CA SER A 95 -9.09 11.55 -6.84
C SER A 95 -9.45 11.45 -5.35
N ARG A 96 -10.27 12.40 -4.86
CA ARG A 96 -10.67 12.53 -3.45
C ARG A 96 -9.45 12.53 -2.53
N PHE A 97 -9.30 11.54 -1.65
CA PHE A 97 -8.19 11.42 -0.71
C PHE A 97 -7.16 10.35 -1.09
N ASN A 98 -7.23 9.82 -2.31
CA ASN A 98 -6.08 9.13 -2.90
C ASN A 98 -5.13 10.17 -3.51
N ILE A 99 -4.17 10.60 -2.69
CA ILE A 99 -3.18 11.61 -3.07
C ILE A 99 -1.80 11.03 -3.38
N ALA A 100 -1.72 9.70 -3.55
CA ALA A 100 -0.49 9.06 -4.01
C ALA A 100 -0.03 9.70 -5.34
N GLU A 101 1.25 9.73 -5.64
CA GLU A 101 1.74 10.40 -6.86
C GLU A 101 2.93 9.63 -7.42
N PRO A 102 3.07 9.49 -8.75
CA PRO A 102 4.22 8.83 -9.34
C PRO A 102 5.55 9.42 -8.84
N MET A 103 6.59 8.59 -8.80
CA MET A 103 7.96 8.96 -8.41
C MET A 103 8.15 9.37 -6.94
N ILE A 104 7.10 9.40 -6.12
CA ILE A 104 7.18 9.70 -4.69
C ILE A 104 8.10 8.72 -3.97
N MET A 105 8.94 9.27 -3.10
CA MET A 105 9.84 8.55 -2.20
C MET A 105 9.44 8.82 -0.74
N SER A 106 10.08 8.13 0.20
CA SER A 106 9.76 8.30 1.62
C SER A 106 9.95 9.75 2.11
N ARG A 107 10.96 10.47 1.61
CA ARG A 107 11.19 11.90 1.87
C ARG A 107 10.03 12.83 1.52
N ASP A 108 9.13 12.40 0.64
CA ASP A 108 7.97 13.20 0.22
C ASP A 108 6.72 12.92 1.08
N LEU A 109 6.73 11.87 1.92
CA LEU A 109 5.59 11.54 2.79
C LEU A 109 5.18 12.67 3.74
N PRO A 110 6.09 13.45 4.35
CA PRO A 110 5.70 14.60 5.16
C PRO A 110 4.92 15.65 4.35
N PHE A 111 5.19 15.79 3.06
CA PHE A 111 4.40 16.66 2.18
C PHE A 111 3.01 16.08 1.91
N GLN A 112 2.92 14.79 1.54
CA GLN A 112 1.60 14.14 1.38
C GLN A 112 0.77 14.21 2.67
N ALA A 113 1.38 14.04 3.84
CA ALA A 113 0.72 14.21 5.14
C ALA A 113 0.06 15.58 5.30
N ARG A 114 0.80 16.67 4.99
CA ARG A 114 0.27 18.04 5.06
C ARG A 114 -0.88 18.26 4.08
N VAL A 115 -0.73 17.77 2.84
CA VAL A 115 -1.79 17.88 1.83
C VAL A 115 -3.06 17.19 2.30
N LEU A 116 -2.99 15.95 2.79
CA LEU A 116 -4.17 15.23 3.28
C LEU A 116 -4.83 15.94 4.47
N ILE A 117 -4.04 16.42 5.43
CA ILE A 117 -4.57 17.16 6.58
C ILE A 117 -5.42 18.34 6.09
N GLU A 118 -4.93 19.09 5.11
CA GLU A 118 -5.66 20.22 4.53
C GLU A 118 -6.92 19.77 3.77
N LEU A 119 -6.81 18.70 2.97
CA LEU A 119 -7.95 18.12 2.26
C LEU A 119 -9.06 17.66 3.21
N LEU A 120 -8.71 17.00 4.31
CA LEU A 120 -9.66 16.53 5.32
C LEU A 120 -10.30 17.70 6.08
N ARG A 121 -9.57 18.80 6.32
CA ARG A 121 -10.11 19.99 7.00
C ARG A 121 -11.13 20.75 6.16
N ARG A 122 -10.90 20.83 4.85
CA ARG A 122 -11.74 21.64 3.93
C ARG A 122 -12.96 20.89 3.39
N ASP A 123 -12.96 19.56 3.40
CA ASP A 123 -14.03 18.77 2.80
C ASP A 123 -15.25 18.69 3.74
N GLN A 124 -16.38 19.20 3.27
CA GLN A 124 -17.63 19.26 4.04
C GLN A 124 -18.22 17.88 4.37
N HIS A 125 -17.78 16.82 3.69
CA HIS A 125 -18.21 15.45 3.99
C HIS A 125 -17.38 14.81 5.12
N VAL A 126 -16.35 15.49 5.63
CA VAL A 126 -15.47 14.99 6.67
C VAL A 126 -15.78 15.68 7.99
N ASP A 127 -16.30 14.94 8.96
CA ASP A 127 -16.25 15.36 10.35
C ASP A 127 -14.87 14.99 10.92
N MET A 128 -13.96 15.97 10.94
CA MET A 128 -12.59 15.76 11.40
C MET A 128 -12.51 15.20 12.81
N LYS A 129 -13.45 15.45 13.72
CA LYS A 129 -13.37 14.97 15.10
C LYS A 129 -14.07 13.62 15.28
N ARG A 130 -15.15 13.36 14.55
CA ARG A 130 -16.03 12.20 14.79
C ARG A 130 -15.78 11.05 13.83
N HIS A 131 -15.46 11.33 12.57
CA HIS A 131 -15.26 10.27 11.59
C HIS A 131 -13.98 9.49 11.89
N TRP A 132 -14.06 8.16 11.72
CA TRP A 132 -12.86 7.32 11.63
C TRP A 132 -12.31 7.34 10.21
N LYS A 133 -11.00 7.59 10.11
CA LYS A 133 -10.25 7.58 8.85
C LYS A 133 -9.39 6.33 8.79
N LEU A 134 -9.36 5.70 7.63
CA LEU A 134 -8.40 4.66 7.28
C LEU A 134 -7.48 5.20 6.18
N LEU A 135 -6.18 5.29 6.47
CA LEU A 135 -5.17 5.70 5.50
C LEU A 135 -4.32 4.48 5.12
N THR A 136 -4.16 4.20 3.83
CA THR A 136 -3.16 3.24 3.36
C THR A 136 -1.93 3.97 2.81
N VAL A 137 -0.75 3.63 3.31
CA VAL A 137 0.55 4.18 2.91
C VAL A 137 1.35 3.08 2.24
N TYR A 138 1.77 3.30 0.99
CA TYR A 138 2.64 2.38 0.26
C TYR A 138 3.68 3.15 -0.54
N VAL A 139 4.92 3.16 -0.05
CA VAL A 139 6.05 3.90 -0.61
C VAL A 139 7.34 3.14 -0.35
N GLY A 140 8.43 3.53 -1.00
CA GLY A 140 9.76 2.94 -0.81
C GLY A 140 10.26 2.21 -2.05
N ASN A 141 9.37 1.88 -3.01
CA ASN A 141 9.78 1.22 -4.24
C ASN A 141 10.77 2.10 -5.00
N ASN A 142 10.51 3.41 -5.12
CA ASN A 142 11.39 4.37 -5.78
C ASN A 142 12.71 4.58 -5.02
N ASP A 143 12.67 4.68 -3.68
CA ASP A 143 13.86 4.82 -2.84
C ASP A 143 14.83 3.66 -3.10
N ILE A 144 14.32 2.43 -3.08
CA ILE A 144 15.13 1.23 -3.32
C ILE A 144 15.58 1.13 -4.78
N CYS A 145 14.68 1.37 -5.72
CA CYS A 145 14.95 1.13 -7.14
C CYS A 145 15.81 2.19 -7.80
N SER A 146 15.74 3.43 -7.33
CA SER A 146 16.33 4.60 -7.99
C SER A 146 17.21 5.47 -7.10
N ASP A 147 17.12 5.37 -5.76
CA ASP A 147 17.91 6.24 -4.87
C ASP A 147 19.01 5.48 -4.12
N LEU A 148 18.78 4.20 -3.77
CA LEU A 148 19.66 3.40 -2.92
C LEU A 148 21.13 3.36 -3.35
N CYS A 149 21.41 3.42 -4.65
CA CYS A 149 22.77 3.39 -5.18
C CYS A 149 23.50 4.75 -5.17
N HIS A 150 22.84 5.80 -4.69
CA HIS A 150 23.42 7.13 -4.45
C HIS A 150 23.84 7.35 -2.99
N TRP A 151 23.64 6.35 -2.13
CA TRP A 151 24.06 6.38 -0.73
C TRP A 151 25.35 5.56 -0.56
N ASP A 152 26.40 6.20 -0.06
CA ASP A 152 27.66 5.53 0.25
C ASP A 152 27.48 4.49 1.37
N GLU A 153 26.73 4.87 2.41
CA GLU A 153 26.45 4.05 3.58
C GLU A 153 24.97 3.63 3.63
N PRO A 154 24.66 2.32 3.52
CA PRO A 154 23.28 1.85 3.56
C PRO A 154 22.53 2.21 4.85
N GLN A 155 23.25 2.36 5.97
CA GLN A 155 22.65 2.78 7.23
C GLN A 155 22.04 4.18 7.13
N ALA A 156 22.70 5.12 6.43
CA ALA A 156 22.23 6.49 6.32
C ALA A 156 20.91 6.57 5.54
N LEU A 157 20.75 5.76 4.48
CA LEU A 157 19.48 5.61 3.76
C LEU A 157 18.36 5.10 4.69
N LEU A 158 18.65 4.07 5.49
CA LEU A 158 17.68 3.47 6.41
C LEU A 158 17.27 4.44 7.52
N ASP A 159 18.22 5.21 8.06
CA ASP A 159 17.97 6.22 9.09
C ASP A 159 17.13 7.38 8.53
N GLN A 160 17.42 7.81 7.29
CA GLN A 160 16.64 8.82 6.59
C GLN A 160 15.20 8.33 6.38
N HIS A 161 15.02 7.12 5.87
CA HIS A 161 13.70 6.52 5.70
C HIS A 161 12.90 6.45 7.01
N ALA A 162 13.53 5.99 8.09
CA ALA A 162 12.92 5.96 9.42
C ALA A 162 12.56 7.36 9.93
N SER A 163 13.38 8.37 9.63
CA SER A 163 13.09 9.78 9.95
C SER A 163 11.86 10.29 9.21
N ASP A 164 11.79 10.02 7.90
CA ASP A 164 10.72 10.50 7.03
C ASP A 164 9.36 9.90 7.40
N LEU A 165 9.32 8.58 7.64
CA LEU A 165 8.13 7.90 8.16
C LEU A 165 7.67 8.51 9.49
N ARG A 166 8.58 8.65 10.47
CA ARG A 166 8.25 9.22 11.78
C ARG A 166 7.73 10.65 11.65
N GLN A 167 8.33 11.47 10.79
CA GLN A 167 7.88 12.85 10.58
C GLN A 167 6.47 12.88 9.99
N ALA A 168 6.19 12.11 8.94
CA ALA A 168 4.87 12.03 8.33
C ALA A 168 3.80 11.52 9.30
N PHE A 169 4.11 10.46 10.05
CA PHE A 169 3.18 9.87 11.01
C PHE A 169 2.93 10.75 12.22
N ARG A 170 3.93 11.48 12.72
CA ARG A 170 3.73 12.49 13.78
C ARG A 170 2.81 13.61 13.30
N LEU A 171 3.01 14.12 12.07
CA LEU A 171 2.12 15.13 11.49
C LEU A 171 0.67 14.64 11.46
N LEU A 172 0.43 13.41 11.02
CA LEU A 172 -0.90 12.81 10.98
C LEU A 172 -1.49 12.59 12.37
N ARG A 173 -0.73 11.99 13.29
CA ARG A 173 -1.14 11.74 14.68
C ARG A 173 -1.57 13.03 15.39
N ASP A 174 -0.83 14.10 15.16
CA ASP A 174 -1.03 15.36 15.88
C ASP A 174 -2.16 16.22 15.27
N ASN A 175 -2.59 15.93 14.02
CA ASN A 175 -3.56 16.75 13.30
C ASN A 175 -4.83 16.02 12.82
N VAL A 176 -4.85 14.68 12.83
CA VAL A 176 -5.96 13.85 12.34
C VAL A 176 -6.37 12.88 13.45
N PRO A 177 -7.37 13.23 14.28
CA PRO A 177 -7.84 12.31 15.31
C PRO A 177 -8.63 11.16 14.67
N ARG A 178 -8.74 10.03 15.38
CA ARG A 178 -9.45 8.83 14.91
C ARG A 178 -8.92 8.32 13.57
N LEU A 179 -7.63 7.96 13.56
CA LEU A 179 -6.92 7.55 12.35
C LEU A 179 -6.25 6.19 12.54
N LEU A 180 -6.64 5.23 11.71
CA LEU A 180 -5.93 3.97 11.53
C LEU A 180 -5.09 4.05 10.25
N ILE A 181 -3.80 3.72 10.34
CA ILE A 181 -2.89 3.70 9.20
C ILE A 181 -2.48 2.27 8.88
N ASN A 182 -2.67 1.86 7.63
CA ASN A 182 -2.04 0.66 7.06
C ASN A 182 -0.72 1.08 6.40
N LEU A 183 0.41 0.61 6.91
CA LEU A 183 1.73 0.76 6.26
C LEU A 183 2.08 -0.53 5.53
N ILE A 184 2.17 -0.48 4.21
CA ILE A 184 2.50 -1.67 3.40
C ILE A 184 4.00 -1.72 3.20
N VAL A 185 4.58 -2.84 3.62
CA VAL A 185 6.01 -3.11 3.45
C VAL A 185 6.28 -3.48 2.00
N VAL A 186 7.29 -2.84 1.39
CA VAL A 186 7.68 -3.12 0.00
C VAL A 186 8.18 -4.55 -0.20
N PRO A 187 7.98 -5.16 -1.39
CA PRO A 187 8.55 -6.46 -1.67
C PRO A 187 10.07 -6.43 -1.64
N ASN A 188 10.69 -7.59 -1.48
CA ASN A 188 12.08 -7.73 -1.84
C ASN A 188 12.20 -7.67 -3.37
N ILE A 189 12.31 -6.46 -3.91
CA ILE A 189 12.25 -6.19 -5.35
C ILE A 189 13.38 -6.95 -6.07
N LEU A 190 14.57 -7.01 -5.47
CA LEU A 190 15.69 -7.76 -6.05
C LEU A 190 15.37 -9.25 -6.18
N LEU A 191 14.80 -9.87 -5.14
CA LEU A 191 14.37 -11.27 -5.19
C LEU A 191 13.24 -11.46 -6.22
N THR A 192 12.27 -10.55 -6.27
CA THR A 192 11.15 -10.60 -7.21
C THR A 192 11.66 -10.57 -8.66
N LEU A 193 12.47 -9.57 -9.01
CA LEU A 193 12.95 -9.38 -10.39
C LEU A 193 13.94 -10.47 -10.82
N THR A 194 14.83 -10.93 -9.94
CA THR A 194 15.82 -11.96 -10.29
C THR A 194 15.24 -13.37 -10.43
N THR A 195 14.02 -13.59 -9.93
CA THR A 195 13.30 -14.88 -10.06
C THR A 195 12.34 -14.93 -11.24
N MET A 196 12.23 -13.85 -12.03
CA MET A 196 11.47 -13.83 -13.28
C MET A 196 12.16 -14.66 -14.37
N LYS A 197 11.36 -15.30 -15.22
CA LYS A 197 11.80 -16.10 -16.36
C LYS A 197 11.16 -15.59 -17.64
N GLU A 198 11.88 -15.70 -18.75
CA GLU A 198 11.41 -15.27 -20.09
C GLU A 198 10.97 -13.81 -20.10
N ILE A 199 11.81 -12.94 -19.57
CA ILE A 199 11.51 -11.50 -19.40
C ILE A 199 11.33 -10.87 -20.79
N PRO A 200 10.14 -10.32 -21.10
CA PRO A 200 9.91 -9.60 -22.35
C PRO A 200 10.88 -8.40 -22.48
N PHE A 201 11.23 -8.04 -23.72
CA PHE A 201 12.23 -6.98 -23.95
C PHE A 201 11.84 -5.64 -23.32
N GLN A 202 10.56 -5.24 -23.41
CA GLN A 202 10.10 -4.00 -22.80
C GLN A 202 10.28 -4.01 -21.28
N CYS A 203 10.02 -5.15 -20.64
CA CYS A 203 10.17 -5.33 -19.21
C CYS A 203 11.64 -5.32 -18.79
N PHE A 204 12.50 -5.97 -19.57
CA PHE A 204 13.95 -5.93 -19.39
C PHE A 204 14.50 -4.49 -19.40
N VAL A 205 13.99 -3.65 -20.30
CA VAL A 205 14.35 -2.22 -20.39
C VAL A 205 13.81 -1.45 -19.20
N VAL A 206 12.52 -1.57 -18.89
CA VAL A 206 11.89 -0.87 -17.75
C VAL A 206 12.60 -1.21 -16.44
N HIS A 207 12.88 -2.48 -16.17
CA HIS A 207 13.55 -2.91 -14.94
C HIS A 207 14.94 -2.26 -14.79
N ARG A 208 15.69 -2.09 -15.89
CA ARG A 208 17.01 -1.44 -15.89
C ARG A 208 16.94 0.07 -15.77
N VAL A 209 15.86 0.71 -16.19
CA VAL A 209 15.69 2.17 -16.11
C VAL A 209 15.03 2.55 -14.79
N GLY A 210 13.83 2.03 -14.53
CA GLY A 210 13.03 2.32 -13.34
C GLY A 210 13.58 1.70 -12.06
N CYS A 211 14.43 0.67 -12.16
CA CYS A 211 15.07 0.00 -11.02
C CYS A 211 16.58 -0.19 -11.19
N HIS A 212 17.26 0.82 -11.73
CA HIS A 212 18.68 0.80 -12.05
C HIS A 212 19.60 0.59 -10.83
N CYS A 213 19.15 0.97 -9.62
CA CYS A 213 19.89 0.67 -8.39
C CYS A 213 19.78 -0.78 -7.95
N LEU A 214 18.99 -1.64 -8.58
CA LEU A 214 19.00 -3.09 -8.34
C LEU A 214 19.39 -3.89 -9.58
N MET A 215 18.92 -3.46 -10.75
CA MET A 215 19.08 -4.15 -12.03
C MET A 215 20.24 -3.53 -12.82
N ASN A 216 21.46 -3.77 -12.37
CA ASN A 216 22.67 -3.28 -13.01
C ASN A 216 23.70 -4.41 -13.19
N ASP A 217 24.09 -4.64 -14.44
CA ASP A 217 25.01 -5.72 -14.82
C ASP A 217 26.44 -5.51 -14.28
N ARG A 218 26.79 -4.28 -13.86
CA ARG A 218 28.09 -3.96 -13.24
C ARG A 218 28.19 -4.39 -11.77
N LEU A 219 27.10 -4.83 -11.16
CA LEU A 219 27.13 -5.26 -9.76
C LEU A 219 27.82 -6.59 -9.57
N ASN A 220 28.82 -6.60 -8.69
CA ASN A 220 29.43 -7.82 -8.21
C ASN A 220 28.55 -8.52 -7.15
N ARG A 221 28.91 -9.76 -6.78
CA ARG A 221 28.16 -10.58 -5.82
C ARG A 221 28.03 -9.91 -4.45
N THR A 222 29.09 -9.28 -3.96
CA THR A 222 29.12 -8.58 -2.67
C THR A 222 28.13 -7.42 -2.66
N GLN A 223 28.14 -6.58 -3.70
CA GLN A 223 27.21 -5.46 -3.84
C GLN A 223 25.76 -5.94 -3.94
N ARG A 224 25.47 -7.01 -4.70
CA ARG A 224 24.13 -7.60 -4.75
C ARG A 224 23.67 -8.12 -3.39
N SER A 225 24.57 -8.78 -2.65
CA SER A 225 24.28 -9.25 -1.30
C SER A 225 24.01 -8.09 -0.33
N GLN A 226 24.79 -7.01 -0.42
CA GLN A 226 24.58 -5.81 0.39
C GLN A 226 23.22 -5.18 0.08
N ARG A 227 22.85 -5.01 -1.19
CA ARG A 227 21.53 -4.50 -1.60
C ARG A 227 20.38 -5.36 -1.09
N MET A 228 20.55 -6.69 -1.13
CA MET A 228 19.58 -7.64 -0.58
C MET A 228 19.42 -7.48 0.94
N ASP A 229 20.52 -7.29 1.67
CA ASP A 229 20.51 -7.04 3.11
C ASP A 229 19.86 -5.70 3.45
N THR A 230 20.23 -4.62 2.75
CA THR A 230 19.62 -3.29 2.91
C THR A 230 18.11 -3.33 2.68
N LEU A 231 17.64 -4.07 1.68
CA LEU A 231 16.21 -4.28 1.42
C LEU A 231 15.50 -4.97 2.60
N ARG A 232 16.08 -6.02 3.18
CA ARG A 232 15.49 -6.69 4.36
C ARG A 232 15.45 -5.77 5.57
N ARG A 233 16.49 -4.96 5.75
CA ARG A 233 16.58 -3.98 6.83
C ARG A 233 15.60 -2.83 6.62
N TRP A 234 15.36 -2.39 5.39
CA TRP A 234 14.31 -1.44 5.03
C TRP A 234 12.93 -1.96 5.46
N GLN A 235 12.62 -3.20 5.11
CA GLN A 235 11.38 -3.86 5.52
C GLN A 235 11.24 -3.93 7.04
N GLN A 236 12.36 -4.16 7.76
CA GLN A 236 12.36 -4.15 9.21
C GLN A 236 12.12 -2.74 9.79
N VAL A 237 12.67 -1.69 9.18
CA VAL A 237 12.40 -0.30 9.57
C VAL A 237 10.91 0.02 9.49
N ASP A 238 10.21 -0.38 8.42
CA ASP A 238 8.75 -0.20 8.30
C ASP A 238 8.01 -0.85 9.48
N LEU A 239 8.37 -2.10 9.81
CA LEU A 239 7.79 -2.84 10.93
C LEU A 239 8.08 -2.20 12.29
N ASP A 240 9.31 -1.74 12.50
CA ASP A 240 9.76 -1.16 13.77
C ASP A 240 9.15 0.22 14.00
N VAL A 241 9.11 1.07 12.97
CA VAL A 241 8.49 2.40 13.06
C VAL A 241 7.01 2.28 13.38
N ALA A 242 6.29 1.36 12.74
CA ALA A 242 4.87 1.15 13.01
C ALA A 242 4.58 0.68 14.45
N ARG A 243 5.57 0.07 15.12
CA ARG A 243 5.48 -0.46 16.50
C ARG A 243 5.92 0.54 17.57
N LEU A 244 6.37 1.73 17.18
CA LEU A 244 6.82 2.72 18.15
C LEU A 244 5.65 3.10 19.09
N PRO A 245 5.86 3.12 20.43
CA PRO A 245 4.81 3.42 21.40
C PRO A 245 4.07 4.74 21.14
N GLU A 246 4.75 5.73 20.55
CA GLU A 246 4.17 7.03 20.22
C GLU A 246 3.07 6.99 19.15
N PHE A 247 2.92 5.86 18.45
CA PHE A 247 1.91 5.61 17.43
C PHE A 247 0.84 4.61 17.87
N HIS A 248 0.75 4.31 19.18
CA HIS A 248 -0.29 3.45 19.75
C HIS A 248 -1.10 4.22 20.79
N ARG A 249 -1.97 5.13 20.31
CA ARG A 249 -2.90 5.90 21.15
C ARG A 249 -4.30 5.28 21.08
N GLU A 250 -5.19 5.73 21.97
CA GLU A 250 -6.60 5.28 21.93
C GLU A 250 -7.22 5.54 20.54
N ASP A 251 -7.01 6.73 19.96
CA ASP A 251 -7.63 7.15 18.72
C ASP A 251 -6.68 7.12 17.50
N PHE A 252 -5.50 6.53 17.63
CA PHE A 252 -4.49 6.48 16.57
C PHE A 252 -3.66 5.20 16.63
N ALA A 253 -3.58 4.47 15.52
CA ALA A 253 -2.68 3.33 15.38
C ALA A 253 -2.09 3.22 13.98
N ILE A 254 -0.90 2.63 13.90
CA ILE A 254 -0.27 2.20 12.66
C ILE A 254 -0.12 0.68 12.69
N VAL A 255 -0.52 0.04 11.60
CA VAL A 255 -0.37 -1.39 11.40
C VAL A 255 0.48 -1.62 10.16
N ALA A 256 1.63 -2.25 10.35
CA ALA A 256 2.46 -2.66 9.22
C ALA A 256 1.99 -4.01 8.64
N HIS A 257 2.03 -4.11 7.31
CA HIS A 257 1.54 -5.22 6.52
C HIS A 257 2.66 -5.80 5.63
N PRO A 258 3.35 -6.88 6.07
CA PRO A 258 4.45 -7.51 5.34
C PRO A 258 4.00 -8.44 4.20
N MET A 259 2.82 -8.19 3.64
CA MET A 259 2.15 -9.10 2.71
C MET A 259 2.88 -9.29 1.38
N LEU A 260 3.76 -8.37 1.01
CA LEU A 260 4.59 -8.47 -0.19
C LEU A 260 6.06 -8.77 0.11
N ALA A 261 6.47 -8.73 1.39
CA ALA A 261 7.88 -8.63 1.78
C ALA A 261 8.76 -9.77 1.22
N ASN A 262 8.23 -11.00 1.19
CA ASN A 262 8.95 -12.21 0.77
C ASN A 262 8.63 -12.66 -0.66
N MET A 263 7.83 -11.89 -1.40
CA MET A 263 7.33 -12.29 -2.71
C MET A 263 8.48 -12.60 -3.68
N THR A 264 8.33 -13.68 -4.44
CA THR A 264 9.08 -14.01 -5.65
C THR A 264 8.20 -13.77 -6.89
N ALA A 265 8.78 -13.81 -8.09
CA ALA A 265 7.99 -13.69 -9.32
C ALA A 265 6.84 -14.74 -9.34
N PRO A 266 5.57 -14.32 -9.50
CA PRO A 266 4.44 -15.22 -9.66
C PRO A 266 4.70 -16.24 -10.78
N ARG A 267 4.23 -17.48 -10.62
CA ARG A 267 4.50 -18.57 -11.56
C ARG A 267 3.24 -19.26 -12.05
N LEU A 268 3.25 -19.64 -13.31
CA LEU A 268 2.30 -20.59 -13.90
C LEU A 268 2.67 -22.03 -13.52
N GLU A 269 1.78 -22.98 -13.76
CA GLU A 269 2.01 -24.41 -13.50
C GLU A 269 3.23 -24.97 -14.25
N ASN A 270 3.53 -24.43 -15.43
CA ASN A 270 4.73 -24.79 -16.21
C ASN A 270 6.03 -24.17 -15.67
N GLY A 271 5.97 -23.39 -14.59
CA GLY A 271 7.11 -22.75 -13.94
C GLY A 271 7.62 -21.47 -14.61
N HIS A 272 6.95 -20.96 -15.64
CA HIS A 272 7.22 -19.65 -16.26
C HIS A 272 6.61 -18.53 -15.41
N THR A 273 7.06 -17.29 -15.59
CA THR A 273 6.49 -16.15 -14.88
C THR A 273 5.05 -15.91 -15.31
N ASP A 274 4.14 -15.78 -14.34
CA ASP A 274 2.76 -15.36 -14.58
C ASP A 274 2.69 -13.84 -14.74
N TRP A 275 2.87 -13.38 -15.97
CA TRP A 275 2.84 -11.96 -16.32
C TRP A 275 1.49 -11.29 -16.07
N ARG A 276 0.40 -12.05 -15.86
CA ARG A 276 -0.93 -11.48 -15.60
C ARG A 276 -1.01 -10.73 -14.28
N PHE A 277 -0.04 -10.93 -13.36
CA PHE A 277 0.04 -10.18 -12.11
C PHE A 277 0.51 -8.73 -12.33
N PHE A 278 1.38 -8.51 -13.30
CA PHE A 278 1.96 -7.21 -13.59
C PHE A 278 1.27 -6.54 -14.76
N SER A 279 1.39 -5.21 -14.80
CA SER A 279 0.99 -4.44 -15.95
C SER A 279 2.02 -4.53 -17.08
N HIS A 280 1.81 -3.78 -18.17
CA HIS A 280 2.60 -3.89 -19.40
C HIS A 280 4.11 -3.63 -19.19
N ASP A 281 4.47 -2.83 -18.19
CA ASP A 281 5.85 -2.52 -17.83
C ASP A 281 6.52 -3.56 -16.91
N CYS A 282 5.79 -4.59 -16.49
CA CYS A 282 6.24 -5.63 -15.56
C CYS A 282 6.77 -5.09 -14.22
N PHE A 283 6.36 -3.90 -13.82
CA PHE A 283 6.72 -3.26 -12.55
C PHE A 283 5.46 -2.91 -11.75
N HIS A 284 4.53 -2.20 -12.37
CA HIS A 284 3.23 -1.90 -11.75
C HIS A 284 2.34 -3.14 -11.73
N PHE A 285 1.37 -3.18 -10.82
CA PHE A 285 0.38 -4.26 -10.78
C PHE A 285 -0.65 -4.09 -11.89
N SER A 286 -1.07 -5.19 -12.51
CA SER A 286 -2.26 -5.18 -13.37
C SER A 286 -3.52 -5.04 -12.52
N GLN A 287 -4.68 -4.91 -13.16
CA GLN A 287 -5.98 -5.03 -12.49
C GLN A 287 -6.09 -6.32 -11.65
N ARG A 288 -5.55 -7.45 -12.12
CA ARG A 288 -5.50 -8.70 -11.36
C ARG A 288 -4.56 -8.60 -10.16
N GLY A 289 -3.37 -8.00 -10.33
CA GLY A 289 -2.44 -7.78 -9.24
C GLY A 289 -3.03 -6.90 -8.13
N HIS A 290 -3.65 -5.77 -8.51
CA HIS A 290 -4.35 -4.90 -7.57
C HIS A 290 -5.45 -5.64 -6.79
N ALA A 291 -6.25 -6.46 -7.45
CA ALA A 291 -7.28 -7.25 -6.79
C ALA A 291 -6.69 -8.23 -5.76
N ILE A 292 -5.62 -8.95 -6.09
CA ILE A 292 -4.97 -9.87 -5.16
C ILE A 292 -4.39 -9.11 -3.96
N VAL A 293 -3.69 -8.00 -4.21
CA VAL A 293 -3.10 -7.14 -3.16
C VAL A 293 -4.18 -6.56 -2.25
N SER A 294 -5.34 -6.17 -2.77
CA SER A 294 -6.48 -5.73 -1.94
C SER A 294 -6.99 -6.83 -1.02
N ASN A 295 -7.10 -8.07 -1.52
CA ASN A 295 -7.54 -9.20 -0.71
C ASN A 295 -6.52 -9.52 0.41
N MET A 296 -5.22 -9.50 0.06
CA MET A 296 -4.15 -9.72 1.04
C MET A 296 -4.14 -8.64 2.12
N LEU A 297 -4.35 -7.37 1.74
CA LEU A 297 -4.44 -6.26 2.69
C LEU A 297 -5.64 -6.43 3.63
N TRP A 298 -6.81 -6.73 3.06
CA TRP A 298 -8.02 -7.00 3.84
C TRP A 298 -7.81 -8.11 4.87
N ASN A 299 -7.29 -9.26 4.44
CA ASN A 299 -6.98 -10.36 5.35
C ASN A 299 -5.97 -9.94 6.42
N SER A 300 -4.93 -9.18 6.02
CA SER A 300 -3.90 -8.73 6.95
C SER A 300 -4.42 -7.75 8.01
N MET A 301 -5.51 -7.02 7.77
CA MET A 301 -6.15 -6.13 8.75
C MET A 301 -6.98 -6.90 9.79
N LEU A 302 -7.37 -8.14 9.49
CA LEU A 302 -8.22 -8.97 10.35
C LEU A 302 -7.46 -10.11 11.05
N LEU A 303 -6.20 -10.33 10.68
CA LEU A 303 -5.37 -11.39 11.24
C LEU A 303 -4.33 -10.84 12.22
N PRO A 304 -4.03 -11.58 13.31
CA PRO A 304 -2.92 -11.27 14.20
C PRO A 304 -1.58 -11.37 13.50
N ASP A 305 -0.56 -10.73 14.07
CA ASP A 305 0.77 -10.53 13.48
C ASP A 305 1.46 -11.82 13.00
N ASP A 306 1.26 -12.93 13.72
CA ASP A 306 1.78 -14.27 13.43
C ASP A 306 1.07 -14.95 12.25
N ARG A 307 -0.17 -14.55 11.95
CA ARG A 307 -0.99 -15.08 10.85
C ARG A 307 -1.11 -14.12 9.66
N LYS A 308 -0.54 -12.92 9.74
CA LYS A 308 -0.53 -11.98 8.60
C LYS A 308 0.10 -12.65 7.36
N PRO A 309 -0.47 -12.45 6.16
CA PRO A 309 0.08 -13.02 4.93
C PRO A 309 1.56 -12.63 4.76
N ARG A 310 2.43 -13.60 4.47
CA ARG A 310 3.83 -13.39 4.06
C ARG A 310 4.23 -14.40 2.96
N PRO A 311 3.46 -14.51 1.88
CA PRO A 311 3.69 -15.54 0.88
C PRO A 311 5.00 -15.33 0.11
N PHE A 312 5.66 -16.43 -0.25
CA PHE A 312 6.68 -16.42 -1.31
C PHE A 312 6.06 -16.41 -2.70
N THR A 313 4.92 -17.10 -2.85
CA THR A 313 4.12 -17.16 -4.10
C THR A 313 2.79 -16.47 -3.86
N ILE A 314 2.50 -15.45 -4.66
CA ILE A 314 1.24 -14.71 -4.56
C ILE A 314 0.04 -15.66 -4.76
N PRO A 315 -0.99 -15.58 -3.88
CA PRO A 315 -2.15 -16.45 -3.97
C PRO A 315 -3.02 -16.15 -5.20
N GLY A 316 -3.85 -17.11 -5.56
CA GLY A 316 -4.93 -16.92 -6.51
C GLY A 316 -5.93 -15.85 -6.03
N LEU A 317 -6.63 -15.26 -7.00
CA LEU A 317 -7.71 -14.32 -6.69
C LEU A 317 -8.79 -15.05 -5.87
N PHE A 318 -9.17 -14.47 -4.73
CA PHE A 318 -10.15 -15.04 -3.78
C PHE A 318 -9.78 -16.42 -3.20
N GLU A 319 -8.51 -16.84 -3.25
CA GLU A 319 -8.07 -18.13 -2.69
C GLU A 319 -8.39 -18.24 -1.18
N SER A 320 -8.24 -17.14 -0.45
CA SER A 320 -8.65 -17.03 0.95
C SER A 320 -9.16 -15.62 1.22
N ILE A 321 -10.33 -15.51 1.86
CA ILE A 321 -10.93 -14.25 2.30
C ILE A 321 -11.33 -14.41 3.75
N VAL A 322 -10.78 -13.56 4.62
CA VAL A 322 -11.13 -13.51 6.04
C VAL A 322 -12.37 -12.65 6.22
N CYS A 323 -13.33 -13.15 6.99
CA CYS A 323 -14.52 -12.40 7.38
C CYS A 323 -14.48 -12.13 8.88
N PRO A 324 -14.85 -10.93 9.36
CA PRO A 324 -15.04 -10.67 10.79
C PRO A 324 -16.09 -11.63 11.36
N SER A 325 -15.83 -12.19 12.55
CA SER A 325 -16.77 -13.06 13.27
C SER A 325 -17.43 -12.32 14.44
N GLU A 326 -18.34 -12.97 15.16
CA GLU A 326 -18.92 -12.40 16.37
C GLU A 326 -17.89 -12.29 17.51
N GLU A 327 -16.94 -13.23 17.58
CA GLU A 327 -15.86 -13.24 18.57
C GLU A 327 -14.76 -12.22 18.25
N GLN A 328 -14.45 -12.00 16.98
CA GLN A 328 -13.47 -11.01 16.52
C GLN A 328 -14.07 -10.12 15.41
N PRO A 329 -14.92 -9.15 15.78
CA PRO A 329 -15.55 -8.24 14.81
C PRO A 329 -14.67 -7.04 14.45
N TYR A 330 -13.51 -6.89 15.10
CA TYR A 330 -12.66 -5.70 15.02
C TYR A 330 -11.41 -5.93 14.17
N PHE A 331 -10.85 -4.86 13.60
CA PHE A 331 -9.51 -4.86 13.05
C PHE A 331 -8.46 -5.20 14.11
N VAL A 332 -7.39 -5.89 13.70
CA VAL A 332 -6.29 -6.25 14.58
C VAL A 332 -5.20 -5.18 14.50
N VAL A 333 -5.10 -4.36 15.55
CA VAL A 333 -4.31 -3.12 15.56
C VAL A 333 -3.12 -3.11 16.52
N ARG A 334 -2.95 -4.17 17.32
CA ARG A 334 -1.78 -4.34 18.20
C ARG A 334 -1.03 -5.63 17.85
N PRO A 335 0.31 -5.63 17.90
CA PRO A 335 1.08 -6.87 17.95
C PRO A 335 0.63 -7.64 19.20
N GLY A 336 0.34 -8.93 19.04
CA GLY A 336 0.06 -9.83 20.16
C GLY A 336 1.29 -10.13 21.00
#